data_AF-A0A5R8YAH2-F1
#
_entry.id   AF-A0A5R8YAH2-F1
#
_cell.length_a   1.000
_cell.length_b   1.000
_cell.length_c   1.000
_cell.angle_alpha   90.00
_cell.angle_beta   90.00
_cell.angle_gamma   90.00
#
_symmetry.space_group_name_H-M   'P 1'
#
loop_
_entity.id
_entity.type
_entity.pdbx_description
1 polymer ?
#
loop_
_entity_poly.entity_id
_entity_poly.type
_entity_poly.pdbx_seq_one_letter_code
_entity_poly.pdbx_strand_id
1 'polypeptide(L)'
;MIYESPSDPALTDWLNICDFEALFWEESIRIQNFDRALANERPSFVQQHPSTSHVGPGAKHVDEWLPLLLFGKHIAGDMRYWDSTVEVCTCRTGCADPKTQNGCSFDALYRIVSNQPHISPDREGYLEITRAMNPRQGADLVRRDREISRIGMHMGIASKFGYEVHEVEQEVLRAVLRKAAKHYEPHTTLIIWLREEPRALSYRLDDPQFLKDVKRACNGVFAGICVVGFRTGVKWLLGDGV
;
A
#
# COMPACT_ATOMS: atom_id res chain seq x y z
N MET A 1 24.97 -14.05 -3.85
CA MET A 1 23.80 -14.46 -3.07
C MET A 1 22.71 -14.77 -4.07
N ILE A 2 22.24 -16.02 -4.12
CA ILE A 2 21.18 -16.42 -5.06
C ILE A 2 19.87 -16.05 -4.37
N TYR A 3 19.17 -15.08 -4.96
CA TYR A 3 17.84 -14.68 -4.53
C TYR A 3 16.87 -15.77 -4.97
N GLU A 4 16.46 -16.65 -4.05
CA GLU A 4 15.34 -17.55 -4.31
C GLU A 4 14.06 -16.71 -4.24
N SER A 5 13.63 -16.29 -5.44
CA SER A 5 12.39 -15.58 -5.77
C SER A 5 11.17 -16.18 -5.08
N PRO A 6 10.07 -15.42 -4.84
CA PRO A 6 8.93 -15.88 -4.06
C PRO A 6 8.20 -17.03 -4.77
N SER A 7 8.59 -18.27 -4.45
CA SER A 7 7.88 -19.56 -4.57
C SER A 7 7.26 -20.02 -5.90
N ASP A 8 7.05 -19.17 -6.92
CA ASP A 8 6.75 -19.57 -8.30
C ASP A 8 6.96 -18.38 -9.27
N PRO A 9 7.95 -18.43 -10.19
CA PRO A 9 8.16 -17.41 -11.21
C PRO A 9 6.96 -17.22 -12.16
N ALA A 10 6.06 -18.21 -12.25
CA ALA A 10 4.83 -18.08 -13.03
C ALA A 10 3.74 -17.26 -12.34
N LEU A 11 3.94 -16.90 -11.07
CA LEU A 11 2.95 -16.26 -10.19
C LEU A 11 3.38 -14.86 -9.70
N THR A 12 4.57 -14.40 -10.08
CA THR A 12 5.14 -13.12 -9.68
C THR A 12 5.61 -12.36 -10.92
N ASP A 13 5.09 -11.16 -11.12
CA ASP A 13 5.53 -10.28 -12.21
C ASP A 13 6.20 -9.03 -11.59
N TRP A 14 7.45 -8.78 -11.98
CA TRP A 14 8.10 -7.51 -11.71
C TRP A 14 7.60 -6.49 -12.72
N LEU A 15 6.90 -5.47 -12.23
CA LEU A 15 6.36 -4.41 -13.06
C LEU A 15 7.09 -3.13 -12.72
N ASN A 16 7.65 -2.44 -13.73
CA ASN A 16 8.05 -1.05 -13.51
C ASN A 16 6.82 -0.21 -13.14
N ILE A 17 7.03 0.93 -12.50
CA ILE A 17 5.93 1.73 -11.97
C ILE A 17 4.93 2.22 -13.05
N CYS A 18 5.37 2.36 -14.31
CA CYS A 18 4.50 2.76 -15.41
C CYS A 18 3.62 1.59 -15.89
N ASP A 19 4.20 0.40 -16.02
CA ASP A 19 3.45 -0.82 -16.36
C ASP A 19 2.47 -1.19 -15.24
N PHE A 20 2.90 -1.03 -13.98
CA PHE A 20 2.03 -1.22 -12.83
C PHE A 20 0.86 -0.23 -12.83
N GLU A 21 1.09 1.04 -13.17
CA GLU A 21 0.02 2.04 -13.30
C GLU A 21 -0.96 1.70 -14.44
N ALA A 22 -0.43 1.31 -15.61
CA ALA A 22 -1.26 0.92 -16.75
C ALA A 22 -2.16 -0.26 -16.38
N LEU A 23 -1.59 -1.29 -15.73
CA LEU A 23 -2.33 -2.45 -15.24
C LEU A 23 -3.37 -2.05 -14.18
N PHE A 24 -3.01 -1.18 -13.23
CA PHE A 24 -3.92 -0.67 -12.21
C PHE A 24 -5.16 0.01 -12.82
N TRP A 25 -4.97 0.84 -13.86
CA TRP A 25 -6.08 1.53 -14.50
C TRP A 25 -6.89 0.61 -15.42
N GLU A 26 -6.23 -0.26 -16.17
CA GLU A 26 -6.90 -1.29 -16.99
C GLU A 26 -7.82 -2.16 -16.12
N GLU A 27 -7.30 -2.64 -14.99
CA GLU A 27 -8.08 -3.43 -14.04
C GLU A 27 -9.19 -2.63 -13.37
N SER A 28 -8.94 -1.36 -13.02
CA SER A 28 -9.99 -0.47 -12.49
C SER A 28 -11.14 -0.29 -13.47
N ILE A 29 -10.84 -0.04 -14.75
CA ILE A 29 -11.83 0.13 -15.82
C ILE A 29 -12.56 -1.19 -16.06
N ARG A 30 -11.84 -2.32 -16.09
CA ARG A 30 -12.41 -3.65 -16.25
C ARG A 30 -13.42 -3.95 -15.14
N ILE A 31 -13.05 -3.67 -13.88
CA ILE A 31 -13.94 -3.86 -12.72
C ILE A 31 -15.17 -2.95 -12.79
N GLN A 32 -15.01 -1.69 -13.21
CA GLN A 32 -16.14 -0.76 -13.37
C GLN A 32 -17.12 -1.22 -14.47
N ASN A 33 -16.61 -1.83 -15.54
CA ASN A 33 -17.38 -2.27 -16.69
C ASN A 33 -17.80 -3.77 -16.62
N PHE A 34 -17.54 -4.45 -15.50
CA PHE A 34 -17.53 -5.91 -15.44
C PHE A 34 -18.93 -6.55 -15.57
N ASP A 35 -19.10 -7.38 -16.61
CA ASP A 35 -20.13 -8.42 -16.73
C ASP A 35 -19.56 -9.75 -16.18
N ARG A 36 -20.27 -10.40 -15.24
CA ARG A 36 -19.79 -11.57 -14.50
C ARG A 36 -19.41 -12.77 -15.37
N ALA A 37 -19.93 -12.84 -16.61
CA ALA A 37 -19.69 -13.94 -17.52
C ALA A 37 -18.23 -14.05 -18.02
N LEU A 38 -17.47 -12.94 -18.03
CA LEU A 38 -16.11 -12.86 -18.57
C LEU A 38 -14.99 -13.18 -17.54
N ALA A 39 -15.36 -13.44 -16.28
CA ALA A 39 -14.39 -13.67 -15.19
C ALA A 39 -13.56 -14.97 -15.30
N ASN A 40 -14.00 -15.92 -16.14
CA ASN A 40 -13.43 -17.27 -16.16
C ASN A 40 -12.40 -17.51 -17.29
N GLU A 41 -12.10 -16.52 -18.13
CA GLU A 41 -11.32 -16.75 -19.36
C GLU A 41 -9.81 -16.44 -19.25
N ARG A 42 -9.35 -15.74 -18.19
CA ARG A 42 -7.92 -15.45 -17.97
C ARG A 42 -7.57 -15.40 -16.48
N PRO A 43 -6.32 -15.74 -16.08
CA PRO A 43 -5.85 -15.52 -14.71
C PRO A 43 -5.94 -14.02 -14.39
N SER A 44 -6.89 -13.65 -13.53
CA SER A 44 -7.00 -12.30 -13.01
C SER A 44 -5.97 -12.10 -11.90
N PHE A 45 -5.38 -10.91 -11.83
CA PHE A 45 -4.56 -10.52 -10.68
C PHE A 45 -5.40 -10.14 -9.45
N VAL A 46 -6.74 -10.26 -9.53
CA VAL A 46 -7.71 -9.99 -8.45
C VAL A 46 -8.72 -11.16 -8.32
N GLN A 47 -8.80 -11.84 -7.16
CA GLN A 47 -9.91 -12.76 -6.82
C GLN A 47 -10.61 -12.47 -5.50
N GLN A 48 -10.09 -11.59 -4.64
CA GLN A 48 -10.83 -11.19 -3.45
C GLN A 48 -11.11 -9.70 -3.47
N HIS A 49 -12.26 -9.39 -4.05
CA HIS A 49 -13.07 -8.27 -3.65
C HIS A 49 -13.41 -8.45 -2.16
N PRO A 50 -13.11 -7.52 -1.22
CA PRO A 50 -13.78 -7.46 0.07
C PRO A 50 -15.18 -6.90 -0.11
N SER A 51 -15.90 -7.48 -1.06
CA SER A 51 -17.33 -7.35 -1.17
C SER A 51 -17.79 -8.52 -2.04
N THR A 52 -18.40 -9.48 -1.38
CA THR A 52 -19.61 -10.12 -1.90
C THR A 52 -20.76 -9.09 -2.00
N SER A 53 -20.51 -7.90 -2.56
CA SER A 53 -21.48 -6.82 -2.79
C SER A 53 -21.21 -6.17 -4.13
N HIS A 54 -21.90 -6.69 -5.13
CA HIS A 54 -21.80 -6.34 -6.53
C HIS A 54 -21.94 -4.84 -6.81
N VAL A 55 -20.80 -4.17 -7.10
CA VAL A 55 -20.53 -3.24 -8.22
C VAL A 55 -19.37 -2.29 -7.85
N GLY A 56 -18.09 -2.45 -8.22
CA GLY A 56 -17.09 -1.37 -7.98
C GLY A 56 -15.65 -1.87 -7.75
N PRO A 57 -14.61 -1.02 -7.79
CA PRO A 57 -13.23 -1.46 -7.55
C PRO A 57 -13.13 -2.02 -6.13
N GLY A 58 -12.97 -3.34 -6.02
CA GLY A 58 -12.97 -4.02 -4.73
C GLY A 58 -11.90 -3.45 -3.80
N ALA A 59 -12.19 -3.42 -2.50
CA ALA A 59 -11.30 -2.89 -1.47
C ALA A 59 -9.86 -3.44 -1.47
N LYS A 60 -9.56 -4.59 -2.10
CA LYS A 60 -8.17 -5.05 -2.32
C LYS A 60 -7.38 -4.12 -3.26
N HIS A 61 -8.01 -3.63 -4.32
CA HIS A 61 -7.38 -2.74 -5.30
C HIS A 61 -7.06 -1.35 -4.71
N VAL A 62 -7.96 -0.82 -3.87
CA VAL A 62 -7.79 0.49 -3.22
C VAL A 62 -6.93 0.39 -1.95
N ASP A 63 -7.02 -0.70 -1.21
CA ASP A 63 -6.33 -0.82 0.08
C ASP A 63 -4.92 -1.45 -0.03
N GLU A 64 -4.58 -2.11 -1.14
CA GLU A 64 -3.25 -2.70 -1.37
C GLU A 64 -2.54 -2.08 -2.58
N TRP A 65 -3.16 -2.01 -3.75
CA TRP A 65 -2.45 -1.58 -4.97
C TRP A 65 -2.29 -0.07 -5.10
N LEU A 66 -3.31 0.69 -4.73
CA LEU A 66 -3.24 2.14 -4.78
C LEU A 66 -2.16 2.74 -3.85
N PRO A 67 -2.02 2.33 -2.57
CA PRO A 67 -0.91 2.81 -1.76
C PRO A 67 0.45 2.42 -2.33
N LEU A 68 0.59 1.25 -2.97
CA LEU A 68 1.81 0.86 -3.68
C LEU A 68 2.08 1.75 -4.91
N LEU A 69 1.06 2.07 -5.69
CA LEU A 69 1.19 2.96 -6.85
C LEU A 69 1.63 4.36 -6.42
N LEU A 70 0.98 4.93 -5.39
CA LEU A 70 1.34 6.23 -4.84
C LEU A 70 2.76 6.24 -4.26
N PHE A 71 3.13 5.17 -3.54
CA PHE A 71 4.47 4.97 -3.03
C PHE A 71 5.51 4.91 -4.18
N GLY A 72 5.32 4.02 -5.16
CA GLY A 72 6.27 3.87 -6.26
C GLY A 72 6.40 5.13 -7.12
N LYS A 73 5.30 5.87 -7.34
CA LYS A 73 5.34 7.18 -8.02
C LYS A 73 6.09 8.24 -7.23
N HIS A 74 5.98 8.23 -5.90
CA HIS A 74 6.78 9.12 -5.05
C HIS A 74 8.28 8.82 -5.19
N ILE A 75 8.68 7.55 -5.13
CA ILE A 75 10.08 7.14 -5.31
C ILE A 75 10.58 7.51 -6.71
N ALA A 76 9.83 7.19 -7.75
CA ALA A 76 10.20 7.49 -9.13
C ALA A 76 10.29 9.01 -9.41
N GLY A 77 9.56 9.83 -8.66
CA GLY A 77 9.62 11.29 -8.75
C GLY A 77 10.78 11.93 -7.96
N ASP A 78 11.53 11.15 -7.18
CA ASP A 78 12.66 11.66 -6.42
C ASP A 78 13.88 11.84 -7.31
N MET A 79 14.49 13.03 -7.26
CA MET A 79 15.69 13.36 -8.04
C MET A 79 16.87 12.42 -7.76
N ARG A 80 16.92 11.80 -6.58
CA ARG A 80 17.94 10.80 -6.22
C ARG A 80 17.90 9.55 -7.11
N TYR A 81 16.80 9.31 -7.81
CA TYR A 81 16.54 8.11 -8.61
C TYR A 81 16.18 8.42 -10.07
N TRP A 82 16.48 9.63 -10.55
CA TRP A 82 16.15 10.07 -11.91
C TRP A 82 16.74 9.18 -13.02
N ASP A 83 17.82 8.46 -12.73
CA ASP A 83 18.51 7.53 -13.61
C ASP A 83 18.23 6.06 -13.26
N SER A 84 17.23 5.80 -12.44
CA SER A 84 16.87 4.45 -11.99
C SER A 84 15.48 4.03 -12.48
N THR A 85 15.27 2.72 -12.55
CA THR A 85 13.96 2.11 -12.76
C THR A 85 13.42 1.63 -11.42
N VAL A 86 12.19 2.01 -11.09
CA VAL A 86 11.48 1.54 -9.89
C VAL A 86 10.51 0.45 -10.30
N GLU A 87 10.63 -0.71 -9.66
CA GLU A 87 9.78 -1.87 -9.93
C GLU A 87 9.13 -2.37 -8.64
N VAL A 88 7.89 -2.82 -8.77
CA VAL A 88 7.11 -3.43 -7.69
C VAL A 88 6.76 -4.84 -8.14
N CYS A 89 7.04 -5.83 -7.29
CA CYS A 89 6.61 -7.19 -7.49
C CYS A 89 5.30 -7.39 -6.74
N THR A 90 4.22 -7.66 -7.49
CA THR A 90 2.96 -8.09 -6.91
C THR A 90 2.75 -9.57 -7.17
N CYS A 91 2.14 -10.26 -6.21
CA CYS A 91 1.76 -11.64 -6.42
C CYS A 91 0.45 -11.72 -7.20
N ARG A 92 0.42 -12.62 -8.19
CA ARG A 92 -0.82 -12.98 -8.88
C ARG A 92 -1.82 -13.48 -7.85
N THR A 93 -3.08 -13.25 -8.17
CA THR A 93 -4.17 -13.64 -7.30
C THR A 93 -4.28 -15.16 -7.16
N GLY A 94 -4.78 -15.63 -6.01
CA GLY A 94 -4.88 -17.06 -5.68
C GLY A 94 -3.57 -17.67 -5.18
N CYS A 95 -2.49 -16.88 -5.19
CA CYS A 95 -1.21 -17.24 -4.60
C CYS A 95 -1.22 -16.86 -3.12
N ALA A 96 -0.55 -17.67 -2.29
CA ALA A 96 -0.28 -17.28 -0.93
C ALA A 96 0.57 -16.01 -0.91
N ASP A 97 0.38 -15.15 0.10
CA ASP A 97 1.24 -13.99 0.31
C ASP A 97 2.71 -14.44 0.32
N PRO A 98 3.60 -13.71 -0.36
CA PRO A 98 5.00 -14.06 -0.43
C PRO A 98 5.56 -14.06 1.00
N LYS A 99 6.41 -15.06 1.28
CA LYS A 99 7.00 -15.26 2.60
C LYS A 99 8.48 -14.98 2.56
N THR A 100 8.95 -14.33 3.59
CA THR A 100 10.38 -14.17 3.89
C THR A 100 11.00 -15.51 4.28
N GLN A 101 12.34 -15.55 4.39
CA GLN A 101 13.06 -16.77 4.82
C GLN A 101 12.67 -17.20 6.23
N ASN A 102 12.35 -16.23 7.11
CA ASN A 102 11.85 -16.51 8.45
C ASN A 102 10.35 -16.90 8.51
N GLY A 103 9.67 -17.00 7.35
CA GLY A 103 8.28 -17.44 7.22
C GLY A 103 7.23 -16.35 7.43
N CYS A 104 7.63 -15.08 7.58
CA CYS A 104 6.71 -13.95 7.70
C CYS A 104 6.16 -13.54 6.32
N SER A 105 4.84 -13.46 6.20
CA SER A 105 4.18 -12.93 5.01
C SER A 105 4.31 -11.42 4.93
N PHE A 106 4.46 -10.90 3.71
CA PHE A 106 4.48 -9.46 3.39
C PHE A 106 3.64 -9.17 2.14
N ASP A 107 3.30 -7.91 1.89
CA ASP A 107 2.34 -7.53 0.86
C ASP A 107 2.97 -7.37 -0.54
N ALA A 108 4.18 -6.81 -0.64
CA ALA A 108 4.89 -6.65 -1.92
C ALA A 108 6.41 -6.57 -1.77
N LEU A 109 7.15 -6.85 -2.84
CA LEU A 109 8.56 -6.42 -2.96
C LEU A 109 8.62 -5.15 -3.77
N TYR A 110 9.66 -4.34 -3.51
CA TYR A 110 10.08 -3.30 -4.43
C TYR A 110 11.57 -3.43 -4.71
N ARG A 111 11.99 -2.95 -5.88
CA ARG A 111 13.40 -2.74 -6.19
C ARG A 111 13.62 -1.47 -7.00
N ILE A 112 14.77 -0.86 -6.77
CA ILE A 112 15.30 0.28 -7.51
C ILE A 112 16.52 -0.26 -8.26
N VAL A 113 16.46 -0.23 -9.59
CA VAL A 113 17.55 -0.67 -10.48
C VAL A 113 18.19 0.56 -11.09
N SER A 114 19.46 0.83 -10.79
CA SER A 114 20.16 2.00 -11.31
C SER A 114 20.73 1.74 -12.70
N ASN A 115 20.56 2.69 -13.62
CA ASN A 115 21.27 2.65 -14.90
C ASN A 115 22.75 3.06 -14.75
N GLN A 116 23.15 3.56 -13.57
CA GLN A 116 24.53 3.95 -13.24
C GLN A 116 24.96 3.32 -11.90
N PRO A 117 25.18 1.99 -11.85
CA PRO A 117 25.41 1.25 -10.61
C PRO A 117 26.69 1.67 -9.84
N HIS A 118 27.60 2.39 -10.49
CA HIS A 118 28.80 2.96 -9.90
C HIS A 118 28.54 4.27 -9.14
N ILE A 119 27.38 4.91 -9.36
CA ILE A 119 26.94 6.15 -8.73
C ILE A 119 25.84 5.85 -7.71
N SER A 120 24.87 5.01 -8.07
CA SER A 120 23.77 4.60 -7.19
C SER A 120 23.60 3.08 -7.23
N PRO A 121 23.75 2.35 -6.11
CA PRO A 121 23.62 0.90 -6.11
C PRO A 121 22.15 0.47 -6.24
N ASP A 122 21.94 -0.70 -6.84
CA ASP A 122 20.63 -1.36 -6.84
C ASP A 122 20.17 -1.62 -5.40
N ARG A 123 18.86 -1.52 -5.18
CA ARG A 123 18.24 -1.73 -3.87
C ARG A 123 16.99 -2.55 -4.00
N GLU A 124 16.72 -3.40 -3.02
CA GLU A 124 15.46 -4.12 -2.89
C GLU A 124 14.97 -4.05 -1.44
N GLY A 125 13.67 -4.25 -1.26
CA GLY A 125 13.12 -4.38 0.08
C GLY A 125 11.71 -4.92 0.09
N TYR A 126 11.21 -5.12 1.31
CA TYR A 126 9.90 -5.66 1.58
C TYR A 126 8.95 -4.53 1.95
N LEU A 127 7.72 -4.59 1.45
CA LEU A 127 6.65 -3.67 1.80
C LEU A 127 5.57 -4.41 2.56
N GLU A 128 5.25 -3.88 3.75
CA GLU A 128 4.04 -4.25 4.48
C GLU A 128 3.06 -3.09 4.42
N ILE A 129 1.80 -3.38 4.11
CA ILE A 129 0.72 -2.42 4.04
C ILE A 129 -0.22 -2.64 5.21
N THR A 130 -0.66 -1.54 5.79
CA THR A 130 -1.69 -1.55 6.81
C THR A 130 -2.53 -0.31 6.76
N ARG A 131 -3.74 -0.40 7.30
CA ARG A 131 -4.63 0.75 7.44
C ARG A 131 -4.50 1.32 8.84
N ALA A 132 -4.36 2.63 8.94
CA ALA A 132 -4.55 3.32 10.21
C ALA A 132 -6.05 3.60 10.39
N MET A 133 -6.76 2.57 10.83
CA MET A 133 -8.19 2.70 11.07
C MET A 133 -8.67 1.92 12.30
N ASN A 134 -9.62 2.52 13.01
CA ASN A 134 -10.32 1.92 14.12
C ASN A 134 -11.45 0.98 13.64
N PRO A 135 -12.00 0.11 14.51
CA PRO A 135 -13.02 -0.87 14.10
C PRO A 135 -14.31 -0.25 13.54
N ARG A 136 -14.74 0.91 14.07
CA ARG A 136 -15.93 1.61 13.56
C ARG A 136 -15.67 2.15 12.15
N GLN A 137 -14.49 2.73 11.94
CA GLN A 137 -14.03 3.22 10.64
C GLN A 137 -14.00 2.08 9.61
N GLY A 138 -13.52 0.90 9.99
CA GLY A 138 -13.53 -0.29 9.13
C GLY A 138 -14.95 -0.65 8.67
N ALA A 139 -15.91 -0.65 9.58
CA ALA A 139 -17.30 -0.99 9.28
C ALA A 139 -18.00 0.07 8.38
N ASP A 140 -17.79 1.35 8.66
CA ASP A 140 -18.38 2.44 7.88
C ASP A 140 -17.75 2.53 6.49
N LEU A 141 -16.44 2.26 6.37
CA LEU A 141 -15.76 2.19 5.09
C LEU A 141 -16.32 1.06 4.22
N VAL A 142 -16.49 -0.13 4.80
CA VAL A 142 -17.12 -1.25 4.11
C VAL A 142 -18.56 -0.91 3.70
N ARG A 143 -19.32 -0.19 4.53
CA ARG A 143 -20.68 0.25 4.18
C ARG A 143 -20.66 1.23 3.01
N ARG A 144 -19.79 2.24 3.05
CA ARG A 144 -19.64 3.26 1.99
C ARG A 144 -19.20 2.63 0.67
N ASP A 145 -18.28 1.68 0.72
CA ASP A 145 -17.83 0.95 -0.47
C ASP A 145 -19.00 0.19 -1.10
N ARG A 146 -19.86 -0.43 -0.28
CA ARG A 146 -21.08 -1.08 -0.76
C ARG A 146 -22.11 -0.10 -1.32
N GLU A 147 -22.22 1.10 -0.76
CA GLU A 147 -23.16 2.13 -1.22
C GLU A 147 -22.72 2.76 -2.54
N ILE A 148 -21.46 3.17 -2.64
CA ILE A 148 -20.82 3.64 -3.88
C ILE A 148 -21.01 2.58 -4.95
N SER A 149 -20.84 1.32 -4.55
CA SER A 149 -21.00 0.21 -5.44
C SER A 149 -22.40 0.13 -6.01
N ARG A 150 -23.41 0.04 -5.13
CA ARG A 150 -24.79 -0.21 -5.52
C ARG A 150 -25.42 0.89 -6.40
N ILE A 151 -25.02 2.15 -6.20
CA ILE A 151 -25.74 3.29 -6.77
C ILE A 151 -25.11 3.76 -8.09
N GLY A 152 -23.86 3.35 -8.42
CA GLY A 152 -23.17 3.70 -9.66
C GLY A 152 -22.99 5.22 -9.86
N MET A 153 -23.26 6.02 -8.83
CA MET A 153 -23.29 7.47 -8.88
C MET A 153 -22.51 8.00 -7.68
N HIS A 154 -21.64 8.99 -7.95
CA HIS A 154 -21.04 9.83 -6.93
C HIS A 154 -22.16 10.50 -6.13
N MET A 155 -22.58 9.89 -5.02
CA MET A 155 -23.18 10.69 -3.98
C MET A 155 -22.11 11.69 -3.56
N GLY A 156 -22.42 12.97 -3.74
CA GLY A 156 -21.70 14.10 -3.15
C GLY A 156 -21.81 14.05 -1.63
N ILE A 157 -21.32 12.97 -1.03
CA ILE A 157 -21.30 12.76 0.40
C ILE A 157 -20.12 13.57 0.89
N ALA A 158 -20.40 14.84 1.13
CA ALA A 158 -19.73 15.65 2.13
C ALA A 158 -19.96 15.09 3.55
N SER A 159 -20.15 13.77 3.74
CA SER A 159 -19.78 13.16 5.01
C SER A 159 -18.26 13.11 4.99
N LYS A 160 -17.70 14.16 5.59
CA LYS A 160 -16.44 13.97 6.27
C LYS A 160 -16.73 12.84 7.24
N PHE A 161 -16.02 11.72 7.14
CA PHE A 161 -15.79 10.99 8.37
C PHE A 161 -15.23 12.03 9.35
N GLY A 162 -15.98 12.29 10.42
CA GLY A 162 -15.73 13.38 11.36
C GLY A 162 -14.51 13.07 12.20
N TYR A 163 -13.35 13.00 11.57
CA TYR A 163 -12.11 12.65 12.22
C TYR A 163 -11.51 13.87 12.88
N GLU A 164 -11.16 13.67 14.13
CA GLU A 164 -10.19 14.52 14.77
C GLU A 164 -8.79 14.03 14.40
N VAL A 165 -7.87 14.97 14.19
CA VAL A 165 -6.49 14.64 13.81
C VAL A 165 -5.85 13.69 14.83
N HIS A 166 -6.21 13.84 16.12
CA HIS A 166 -5.71 12.98 17.19
C HIS A 166 -6.14 11.51 17.07
N GLU A 167 -7.32 11.23 16.53
CA GLU A 167 -7.76 9.84 16.32
C GLU A 167 -6.90 9.14 15.27
N VAL A 168 -6.50 9.87 14.22
CA VAL A 168 -5.62 9.35 13.17
C VAL A 168 -4.21 9.08 13.73
N GLU A 169 -3.67 9.97 14.55
CA GLU A 169 -2.38 9.74 15.23
C GLU A 169 -2.39 8.46 16.06
N GLN A 170 -3.44 8.25 16.84
CA GLN A 170 -3.61 7.04 17.64
C GLN A 170 -3.68 5.79 16.75
N GLU A 171 -4.40 5.85 15.63
CA GLU A 171 -4.50 4.72 14.71
C GLU A 171 -3.21 4.44 13.95
N VAL A 172 -2.41 5.46 13.63
CA VAL A 172 -1.05 5.29 13.10
C VAL A 172 -0.18 4.57 14.13
N LEU A 173 -0.16 5.02 15.39
CA LEU A 173 0.60 4.36 16.46
C LEU A 173 0.14 2.92 16.69
N ARG A 174 -1.17 2.67 16.69
CA ARG A 174 -1.73 1.31 16.81
C ARG A 174 -1.34 0.45 15.63
N ALA A 175 -1.34 0.98 14.42
CA ALA A 175 -0.92 0.27 13.22
C ALA A 175 0.55 -0.16 13.30
N VAL A 176 1.43 0.74 13.75
CA VAL A 176 2.85 0.45 14.01
C VAL A 176 2.98 -0.66 15.04
N LEU A 177 2.33 -0.55 16.20
CA LEU A 177 2.41 -1.56 17.26
C LEU A 177 1.90 -2.94 16.80
N ARG A 178 0.78 -2.98 16.08
CA ARG A 178 0.20 -4.23 15.56
C ARG A 178 1.16 -4.96 14.62
N LYS A 179 1.85 -4.22 13.75
CA LYS A 179 2.79 -4.82 12.80
C LYS A 179 4.14 -5.09 13.47
N ALA A 180 4.63 -4.23 14.36
CA ALA A 180 5.90 -4.43 15.08
C ALA A 180 5.93 -5.70 15.96
N ALA A 181 4.76 -6.26 16.31
CA ALA A 181 4.66 -7.54 17.00
C ALA A 181 5.04 -8.76 16.14
N LYS A 182 5.21 -8.59 14.83
CA LYS A 182 5.61 -9.65 13.89
C LYS A 182 7.12 -9.64 13.66
N HIS A 183 7.66 -10.77 13.21
CA HIS A 183 9.08 -10.94 12.90
C HIS A 183 9.36 -10.64 11.42
N TYR A 184 9.37 -9.36 11.05
CA TYR A 184 9.75 -8.93 9.70
C TYR A 184 11.25 -9.09 9.43
N GLU A 185 11.61 -9.23 8.14
CA GLU A 185 13.02 -9.22 7.72
C GLU A 185 13.64 -7.81 7.85
N PRO A 186 14.98 -7.73 7.97
CA PRO A 186 15.69 -6.48 7.80
C PRO A 186 15.29 -5.78 6.49
N HIS A 187 15.21 -4.45 6.51
CA HIS A 187 14.80 -3.63 5.34
C HIS A 187 13.32 -3.70 4.95
N THR A 188 12.44 -4.16 5.84
CA THR A 188 10.99 -4.03 5.65
C THR A 188 10.54 -2.58 5.92
N THR A 189 9.81 -1.99 4.97
CA THR A 189 9.15 -0.69 5.11
C THR A 189 7.66 -0.89 5.36
N LEU A 190 7.14 -0.22 6.38
CA LEU A 190 5.71 -0.22 6.69
C LEU A 190 5.02 0.96 5.98
N ILE A 191 4.09 0.66 5.08
CA ILE A 191 3.15 1.59 4.46
C ILE A 191 1.86 1.63 5.28
N ILE A 192 1.54 2.82 5.80
CA ILE A 192 0.31 3.09 6.55
C ILE A 192 -0.64 3.89 5.65
N TRP A 193 -1.65 3.20 5.12
CA TRP A 193 -2.68 3.78 4.26
C TRP A 193 -3.76 4.47 5.10
N LEU A 194 -3.97 5.76 4.85
CA LEU A 194 -4.94 6.57 5.60
C LEU A 194 -6.34 6.53 5.00
N ARG A 195 -6.47 6.35 3.68
CA ARG A 195 -7.71 6.35 2.87
C ARG A 195 -8.59 7.60 2.96
N GLU A 196 -8.64 8.27 4.11
CA GLU A 196 -9.27 9.55 4.36
C GLU A 196 -8.42 10.35 5.35
N GLU A 197 -8.26 11.65 5.09
CA GLU A 197 -7.42 12.52 5.92
C GLU A 197 -8.17 13.75 6.42
N PRO A 198 -8.16 14.00 7.74
CA PRO A 198 -8.60 15.28 8.29
C PRO A 198 -7.68 16.40 7.82
N ARG A 199 -8.23 17.61 7.75
CA ARG A 199 -7.43 18.81 7.47
C ARG A 199 -6.37 18.98 8.56
N ALA A 200 -5.20 19.46 8.17
CA ALA A 200 -4.03 19.69 9.06
C ALA A 200 -3.34 18.42 9.62
N LEU A 201 -3.67 17.22 9.14
CA LEU A 201 -2.95 16.01 9.53
C LEU A 201 -1.44 16.09 9.23
N SER A 202 -1.06 16.67 8.08
CA SER A 202 0.34 16.80 7.69
C SER A 202 1.20 17.48 8.75
N TYR A 203 0.74 18.59 9.34
CA TYR A 203 1.45 19.31 10.40
C TYR A 203 1.62 18.48 11.67
N ARG A 204 0.67 17.59 11.96
CA ARG A 204 0.68 16.74 13.15
C ARG A 204 1.59 15.54 12.97
N LEU A 205 1.67 14.98 11.75
CA LEU A 205 2.65 13.95 11.43
C LEU A 205 4.11 14.45 11.51
N ASP A 206 4.31 15.76 11.41
CA ASP A 206 5.61 16.43 11.61
C ASP A 206 5.93 16.76 13.08
N ASP A 207 5.01 16.49 14.00
CA ASP A 207 5.21 16.79 15.42
C ASP A 207 6.36 15.95 16.02
N PRO A 208 7.41 16.57 16.59
CA PRO A 208 8.56 15.84 17.09
C PRO A 208 8.24 14.87 18.23
N GLN A 209 7.20 15.14 19.02
CA GLN A 209 6.77 14.24 20.09
C GLN A 209 6.08 13.01 19.50
N PHE A 210 5.19 13.20 18.52
CA PHE A 210 4.58 12.11 17.78
C PHE A 210 5.62 11.21 17.11
N LEU A 211 6.62 11.79 16.44
CA LEU A 211 7.70 11.02 15.80
C LEU A 211 8.53 10.21 16.81
N LYS A 212 8.77 10.75 18.02
CA LYS A 212 9.42 9.99 19.10
C LYS A 212 8.56 8.81 19.55
N ASP A 213 7.26 8.99 19.65
CA ASP A 213 6.34 7.93 20.06
C ASP A 213 6.27 6.82 19.00
N VAL A 214 6.23 7.18 17.71
CA VAL A 214 6.31 6.24 16.59
C VAL A 214 7.63 5.47 16.60
N LYS A 215 8.76 6.16 16.81
CA LYS A 215 10.09 5.53 16.92
C LYS A 215 10.14 4.52 18.06
N ARG A 216 9.59 4.88 19.22
CA ARG A 216 9.52 4.01 20.40
C ARG A 216 8.62 2.80 20.14
N ALA A 217 7.47 2.99 19.50
CA ALA A 217 6.53 1.93 19.17
C ALA A 217 7.11 0.94 18.14
N CYS A 218 7.87 1.44 17.16
CA CYS A 218 8.51 0.62 16.15
C CYS A 218 9.66 -0.22 16.70
N ASN A 219 10.40 0.28 17.70
CA ASN A 219 11.55 -0.38 18.32
C ASN A 219 12.57 -0.95 17.30
N GLY A 220 12.76 -0.26 16.17
CA GLY A 220 13.68 -0.67 15.11
C GLY A 220 13.26 -1.88 14.29
N VAL A 221 11.99 -2.31 14.36
CA VAL A 221 11.47 -3.45 13.58
C VAL A 221 11.41 -3.13 12.08
N PHE A 222 11.09 -1.88 11.72
CA PHE A 222 11.01 -1.43 10.33
C PHE A 222 12.21 -0.56 9.96
N ALA A 223 12.70 -0.68 8.74
CA ALA A 223 13.73 0.22 8.20
C ALA A 223 13.17 1.61 7.88
N GLY A 224 11.89 1.66 7.51
CA GLY A 224 11.16 2.91 7.28
C GLY A 224 9.68 2.75 7.61
N ILE A 225 9.06 3.86 8.01
CA ILE A 225 7.60 3.95 8.17
C ILE A 225 7.13 5.10 7.32
N CYS A 226 6.28 4.76 6.36
CA CYS A 226 5.71 5.68 5.40
C CYS A 226 4.19 5.75 5.61
N VAL A 227 3.66 6.96 5.74
CA VAL A 227 2.23 7.22 5.71
C VAL A 227 1.86 7.66 4.31
N VAL A 228 0.88 6.98 3.72
CA VAL A 228 0.37 7.30 2.38
C VAL A 228 -1.07 7.73 2.52
N GLY A 229 -1.36 8.91 1.98
CA GLY A 229 -2.67 9.51 1.98
C GLY A 229 -3.01 10.16 0.65
N PHE A 230 -4.29 10.22 0.30
CA PHE A 230 -4.79 10.85 -0.92
C PHE A 230 -4.53 12.35 -0.98
N ARG A 231 -4.63 13.07 0.15
CA ARG A 231 -4.47 14.54 0.21
C ARG A 231 -3.10 14.95 0.71
N THR A 232 -2.54 14.21 1.66
CA THR A 232 -1.22 14.47 2.24
C THR A 232 -0.09 13.93 1.38
N GLY A 233 -0.38 13.05 0.42
CA GLY A 233 0.63 12.36 -0.37
C GLY A 233 1.40 11.33 0.46
N VAL A 234 2.64 11.09 0.08
CA VAL A 234 3.56 10.18 0.77
C VAL A 234 4.37 10.97 1.80
N LYS A 235 4.39 10.49 3.04
CA LYS A 235 5.09 11.11 4.17
C LYS A 235 5.89 10.08 4.95
N TRP A 236 7.18 10.28 5.03
CA TRP A 236 8.05 9.46 5.85
C TRP A 236 8.02 9.90 7.31
N LEU A 237 7.68 8.97 8.21
CA LEU A 237 7.74 9.18 9.66
C LEU A 237 9.09 8.72 10.23
N LEU A 238 9.61 7.61 9.70
CA LEU A 238 10.92 7.05 10.03
C LEU A 238 11.59 6.54 8.76
N GLY A 239 12.92 6.49 8.79
CA GLY A 239 13.75 6.14 7.65
C GLY A 239 14.20 7.39 6.88
N ASP A 240 15.12 7.18 5.96
CA ASP A 240 15.75 8.16 5.07
C ASP A 240 14.93 8.43 3.79
N GLY A 241 13.68 8.00 3.81
CA GLY A 241 12.75 8.13 2.71
C GLY A 241 13.23 7.48 1.43
N VAL A 242 13.87 6.31 1.58
CA VAL A 242 14.50 5.51 0.52
C VAL A 242 13.59 5.47 -0.69
#